data_AF-A0A9D7H4U6-F1
#
_entry.id   AF-A0A9D7H4U6-F1
#
_cell.length_a   1.000
_cell.length_b   1.000
_cell.length_c   1.000
_cell.angle_alpha   90.00
_cell.angle_beta   90.00
_cell.angle_gamma   90.00
#
_symmetry.space_group_name_H-M   'P 1'
#
loop_
_entity.id
_entity.type
_entity.pdbx_description
1 polymer ?
#
loop_
_entity_poly.entity_id
_entity_poly.type
_entity_poly.pdbx_seq_one_letter_code
_entity_poly.pdbx_strand_id
1 'polypeptide(L)'
;MHTFPRVTVGIVMALMCACSDLAKGTAGDAGSPPRVAGGDGGARPETNAPLEGTATALGPTERGVILVHAATFPSFRLCFENEPDALPQPDATVMPEANVVGVEVGSAVRLPPRETAPGRVFLFEEALIRPLYAAFGGTGSEEWTCGKLLKSPTRSDDAILLGSLDAPLSQGVHLLVVHGCPKSTAVRTYTAAECGAAYSGESTLTISDTVLQGTARASDELPVQVVHLSQALETARQGKTLTVSFGKLGGAMKVVATDPPLFGQPAAPERLAYAPDATAEYATTGFRVAYGGGADAGTLLSVEQSLARVQKLSSPRDLPQNYYAQASNYVLLMLGDPAPKLADGGVDDDERRGLHLLAVPVIEPRDAGADSGPDAGAVVAAASDGG
;
A
#
# COMPACT_ATOMS: atom_id res chain seq x y z
N MET A 1 26.59 -23.86 -47.71
CA MET A 1 25.20 -24.08 -48.14
C MET A 1 24.72 -25.38 -47.52
N HIS A 2 24.04 -25.30 -46.37
CA HIS A 2 23.34 -26.43 -45.78
C HIS A 2 21.99 -25.93 -45.26
N THR A 3 20.94 -26.40 -45.93
CA THR A 3 19.53 -26.17 -45.65
C THR A 3 19.07 -27.15 -44.57
N PHE A 4 18.53 -26.63 -43.46
CA PHE A 4 17.76 -27.40 -42.49
C PHE A 4 16.27 -27.06 -42.66
N PRO A 5 15.36 -28.06 -42.73
CA PRO A 5 13.93 -27.80 -42.80
C PRO A 5 13.35 -27.44 -41.43
N ARG A 6 12.52 -26.40 -41.43
CA ARG A 6 11.64 -26.01 -40.32
C ARG A 6 10.49 -27.02 -40.20
N VAL A 7 10.30 -27.58 -39.00
CA VAL A 7 9.08 -28.31 -38.65
C VAL A 7 8.19 -27.34 -37.88
N THR A 8 7.07 -26.97 -38.50
CA THR A 8 6.00 -26.17 -37.88
C THR A 8 4.96 -27.14 -37.33
N VAL A 9 4.88 -27.28 -36.01
CA VAL A 9 3.76 -27.98 -35.35
C VAL A 9 2.70 -26.94 -35.01
N GLY A 10 1.65 -26.90 -35.82
CA GLY A 10 0.43 -26.16 -35.52
C GLY A 10 -0.47 -27.01 -34.63
N ILE A 11 -0.76 -26.54 -33.42
CA ILE A 11 -1.84 -27.10 -32.59
C ILE A 11 -3.03 -26.16 -32.74
N VAL A 12 -4.01 -26.60 -33.52
CA VAL A 12 -5.36 -26.07 -33.56
C VAL A 12 -6.13 -26.77 -32.44
N MET A 13 -6.46 -26.05 -31.38
CA MET A 13 -7.38 -26.54 -30.36
C MET A 13 -8.69 -25.76 -30.48
N ALA A 14 -9.63 -26.37 -31.19
CA ALA A 14 -11.04 -26.00 -31.15
C ALA A 14 -11.68 -26.69 -29.95
N LEU A 15 -12.27 -25.93 -29.03
CA LEU A 15 -13.15 -26.46 -28.00
C LEU A 15 -14.49 -25.72 -28.08
N MET A 16 -15.51 -26.44 -28.54
CA MET A 16 -16.92 -26.04 -28.56
C MET A 16 -17.73 -26.96 -27.63
N CYS A 17 -18.83 -26.38 -27.11
CA CYS A 17 -19.94 -26.98 -26.35
C CYS A 17 -19.63 -27.29 -24.86
N ALA A 18 -20.52 -27.03 -23.90
CA ALA A 18 -21.97 -27.06 -23.97
C ALA A 18 -22.68 -26.07 -23.00
N CYS A 19 -23.87 -25.65 -23.40
CA CYS A 19 -24.90 -25.07 -22.54
C CYS A 19 -25.45 -26.13 -21.57
N SER A 20 -25.81 -25.73 -20.36
CA SER A 20 -26.83 -26.41 -19.56
C SER A 20 -27.51 -25.38 -18.66
N ASP A 21 -28.73 -25.00 -19.07
CA ASP A 21 -29.79 -24.50 -18.20
C ASP A 21 -30.42 -25.67 -17.40
N LEU A 22 -31.25 -25.32 -16.41
CA LEU A 22 -32.17 -26.13 -15.55
C LEU A 22 -31.54 -26.63 -14.21
N ALA A 23 -32.11 -26.46 -13.01
CA ALA A 23 -33.45 -26.15 -12.49
C ALA A 23 -33.32 -25.50 -11.08
N LYS A 24 -34.12 -24.53 -10.61
CA LYS A 24 -35.53 -24.53 -10.11
C LYS A 24 -35.84 -25.51 -8.95
N GLY A 25 -36.14 -24.93 -7.76
CA GLY A 25 -36.78 -25.55 -6.58
C GLY A 25 -35.79 -25.72 -5.40
N THR A 26 -36.06 -25.38 -4.13
CA THR A 26 -37.31 -25.21 -3.37
C THR A 26 -37.06 -24.42 -2.09
N ALA A 27 -38.08 -23.70 -1.63
CA ALA A 27 -38.18 -23.10 -0.31
C ALA A 27 -38.11 -24.15 0.82
N GLY A 28 -37.49 -23.78 1.94
CA GLY A 28 -37.42 -24.54 3.18
C GLY A 28 -37.00 -23.64 4.33
N ASP A 29 -37.99 -23.15 5.04
CA ASP A 29 -37.94 -22.33 6.26
C ASP A 29 -37.57 -23.19 7.50
N ALA A 30 -37.29 -22.50 8.62
CA ALA A 30 -37.13 -22.96 10.01
C ALA A 30 -35.70 -23.18 10.54
N GLY A 31 -35.28 -22.27 11.43
CA GLY A 31 -34.20 -22.54 12.39
C GLY A 31 -33.58 -21.31 13.05
N SER A 32 -34.34 -20.53 13.83
CA SER A 32 -33.78 -19.48 14.70
C SER A 32 -32.91 -20.08 15.81
N PRO A 33 -31.72 -19.51 16.11
CA PRO A 33 -31.04 -19.77 17.37
C PRO A 33 -31.53 -18.83 18.49
N PRO A 34 -31.41 -19.24 19.77
CA PRO A 34 -32.17 -18.67 20.88
C PRO A 34 -31.63 -17.32 21.38
N ARG A 35 -32.57 -16.47 21.79
CA ARG A 35 -32.36 -15.27 22.61
C ARG A 35 -31.87 -15.68 24.00
N VAL A 36 -30.72 -15.15 24.42
CA VAL A 36 -30.35 -15.09 25.84
C VAL A 36 -30.74 -13.71 26.37
N ALA A 37 -31.50 -13.72 27.46
CA ALA A 37 -31.99 -12.53 28.15
C ALA A 37 -31.02 -12.09 29.24
N GLY A 38 -30.87 -10.76 29.39
CA GLY A 38 -30.88 -10.03 30.66
C GLY A 38 -29.71 -10.20 31.64
N GLY A 39 -28.95 -9.12 31.82
CA GLY A 39 -28.09 -8.91 32.98
C GLY A 39 -27.69 -7.44 33.12
N ASP A 40 -28.27 -6.77 34.11
CA ASP A 40 -28.21 -5.34 34.42
C ASP A 40 -26.84 -4.81 34.88
N GLY A 41 -26.59 -3.54 34.59
CA GLY A 41 -26.26 -2.53 35.61
C GLY A 41 -24.84 -2.48 36.16
N GLY A 42 -24.00 -1.62 35.56
CA GLY A 42 -22.71 -1.23 36.16
C GLY A 42 -22.07 -0.05 35.44
N ALA A 43 -22.67 1.14 35.53
CA ALA A 43 -22.08 2.38 35.02
C ALA A 43 -20.80 2.72 35.82
N ARG A 44 -19.64 2.63 35.16
CA ARG A 44 -18.39 3.23 35.62
C ARG A 44 -18.17 4.52 34.83
N PRO A 45 -17.77 5.63 35.48
CA PRO A 45 -17.53 6.89 34.78
C PRO A 45 -16.23 6.79 33.98
N GLU A 46 -16.33 6.83 32.66
CA GLU A 46 -15.19 7.04 31.76
C GLU A 46 -14.73 8.49 31.90
N THR A 47 -13.61 8.69 32.58
CA THR A 47 -12.83 9.91 32.49
C THR A 47 -12.17 9.96 31.12
N ASN A 48 -12.71 10.80 30.23
CA ASN A 48 -12.09 11.17 28.96
C ASN A 48 -10.77 11.91 29.22
N ALA A 49 -9.68 11.15 29.29
CA ALA A 49 -8.35 11.67 28.98
C ALA A 49 -8.09 11.41 27.48
N PRO A 50 -7.54 12.36 26.71
CA PRO A 50 -7.17 12.11 25.33
C PRO A 50 -6.04 11.08 25.33
N LEU A 51 -6.28 9.90 24.78
CA LEU A 51 -5.22 8.95 24.42
C LEU A 51 -4.50 9.52 23.20
N GLU A 52 -3.37 10.19 23.45
CA GLU A 52 -2.36 10.44 22.42
C GLU A 52 -1.82 9.09 21.95
N GLY A 53 -2.17 8.70 20.71
CA GLY A 53 -1.70 7.46 20.09
C GLY A 53 -2.78 6.63 19.41
N THR A 54 -3.74 7.25 18.70
CA THR A 54 -4.58 6.51 17.75
C THR A 54 -3.79 6.30 16.47
N ALA A 55 -3.48 5.04 16.15
CA ALA A 55 -2.97 4.72 14.82
C ALA A 55 -3.94 5.20 13.76
N THR A 56 -3.38 6.02 12.91
CA THR A 56 -4.07 6.80 11.92
C THR A 56 -4.03 6.02 10.62
N ALA A 57 -5.17 5.99 9.94
CA ALA A 57 -5.28 5.56 8.55
C ALA A 57 -4.15 6.14 7.67
N LEU A 58 -4.08 5.75 6.38
CA LEU A 58 -3.40 6.55 5.37
C LEU A 58 -4.15 7.89 5.15
N GLY A 59 -4.53 8.59 6.22
CA GLY A 59 -5.02 9.93 6.19
C GLY A 59 -3.87 10.91 5.89
N PRO A 60 -4.20 12.11 5.41
CA PRO A 60 -3.23 13.10 4.98
C PRO A 60 -2.20 13.38 6.06
N THR A 61 -0.95 13.53 5.64
CA THR A 61 0.11 13.93 6.56
C THR A 61 1.18 14.76 5.89
N GLU A 62 1.72 15.70 6.65
CA GLU A 62 2.90 16.47 6.29
C GLU A 62 4.18 15.66 6.53
N ARG A 63 4.12 14.67 7.44
CA ARG A 63 5.23 13.82 7.86
C ARG A 63 4.79 12.40 8.13
N GLY A 64 5.57 11.42 7.71
CA GLY A 64 5.28 10.04 8.08
C GLY A 64 6.03 9.04 7.24
N VAL A 65 5.89 7.78 7.63
CA VAL A 65 6.51 6.65 6.95
C VAL A 65 5.41 5.73 6.47
N ILE A 66 5.37 5.42 5.18
CA ILE A 66 4.49 4.42 4.59
C ILE A 66 5.33 3.21 4.25
N LEU A 67 5.15 2.13 4.99
CA LEU A 67 5.78 0.84 4.73
C LEU A 67 4.92 0.03 3.76
N VAL A 68 5.48 -0.37 2.63
CA VAL A 68 4.80 -1.11 1.57
C VAL A 68 5.43 -2.48 1.37
N HIS A 69 4.58 -3.50 1.23
CA HIS A 69 5.00 -4.85 0.89
C HIS A 69 4.83 -5.14 -0.60
N ALA A 70 5.91 -4.95 -1.35
CA ALA A 70 6.00 -5.27 -2.78
C ALA A 70 6.83 -6.54 -3.07
N ALA A 71 7.35 -7.20 -2.04
CA ALA A 71 8.14 -8.43 -2.18
C ALA A 71 7.29 -9.68 -2.44
N THR A 72 7.89 -10.70 -3.02
CA THR A 72 7.33 -12.07 -3.08
C THR A 72 7.73 -12.85 -1.83
N PHE A 73 7.47 -12.26 -0.66
CA PHE A 73 7.79 -12.78 0.66
C PHE A 73 6.47 -12.93 1.46
N PRO A 74 6.38 -13.85 2.45
CA PRO A 74 5.24 -13.88 3.37
C PRO A 74 5.09 -12.57 4.15
N SER A 75 4.00 -12.44 4.90
CA SER A 75 3.83 -11.28 5.79
C SER A 75 5.03 -11.13 6.73
N PHE A 76 5.46 -9.89 6.95
CA PHE A 76 6.69 -9.62 7.71
C PHE A 76 6.54 -8.51 8.74
N ARG A 77 7.56 -8.42 9.60
CA ARG A 77 7.83 -7.27 10.47
C ARG A 77 9.28 -6.82 10.33
N LEU A 78 9.53 -5.54 10.60
CA LEU A 78 10.83 -4.91 10.51
C LEU A 78 11.39 -4.58 11.90
N CYS A 79 12.69 -4.74 12.03
CA CYS A 79 13.49 -4.27 13.13
C CYS A 79 14.56 -3.31 12.64
N PHE A 80 14.69 -2.18 13.33
CA PHE A 80 15.68 -1.16 13.04
C PHE A 80 16.83 -1.29 14.04
N GLU A 81 18.07 -1.32 13.55
CA GLU A 81 19.26 -1.52 14.38
C GLU A 81 19.39 -0.48 15.50
N ASN A 82 19.10 0.79 15.17
CA ASN A 82 19.24 1.90 16.11
C ASN A 82 18.04 2.02 17.07
N GLU A 83 17.10 1.08 17.02
CA GLU A 83 15.92 1.02 17.89
C GLU A 83 15.79 -0.34 18.58
N PRO A 84 16.80 -0.77 19.35
CA PRO A 84 16.84 -2.11 19.93
C PRO A 84 15.75 -2.34 20.99
N ASP A 85 15.21 -1.29 21.58
CA ASP A 85 14.16 -1.37 22.59
C ASP A 85 12.74 -1.30 22.00
N ALA A 86 12.62 -1.00 20.69
CA ALA A 86 11.34 -0.98 20.00
C ALA A 86 10.82 -2.41 19.72
N LEU A 87 9.50 -2.53 19.63
CA LEU A 87 8.85 -3.73 19.10
C LEU A 87 9.02 -3.81 17.57
N PRO A 88 9.03 -5.01 16.97
CA PRO A 88 9.06 -5.14 15.52
C PRO A 88 7.83 -4.48 14.88
N GLN A 89 8.09 -3.71 13.83
CA GLN A 89 7.11 -2.84 13.18
C GLN A 89 6.49 -3.49 11.92
N PRO A 90 5.21 -3.24 11.61
CA PRO A 90 4.24 -2.52 12.43
C PRO A 90 3.92 -3.28 13.71
N ASP A 91 3.78 -2.56 14.83
CA ASP A 91 3.37 -3.13 16.11
C ASP A 91 1.85 -3.04 16.33
N ALA A 92 1.36 -3.52 17.48
CA ALA A 92 -0.08 -3.58 17.77
C ALA A 92 -0.75 -2.21 17.83
N THR A 93 0.01 -1.15 18.14
CA THR A 93 -0.54 0.19 18.23
C THR A 93 -0.86 0.74 16.85
N VAL A 94 -0.06 0.38 15.84
CA VAL A 94 -0.17 0.79 14.43
C VAL A 94 -1.32 0.08 13.68
N MET A 95 -1.89 -0.98 14.26
CA MET A 95 -2.74 -1.95 13.54
C MET A 95 -4.27 -1.92 13.83
N PRO A 96 -4.99 -0.79 14.00
CA PRO A 96 -6.43 -0.84 14.26
C PRO A 96 -7.31 -1.03 13.01
N GLU A 97 -6.79 -0.85 11.78
CA GLU A 97 -7.66 -0.72 10.58
C GLU A 97 -7.59 -1.89 9.58
N ALA A 98 -6.50 -2.66 9.58
CA ALA A 98 -6.34 -3.76 8.63
C ALA A 98 -6.78 -5.14 9.18
N ASN A 99 -6.96 -5.33 10.50
CA ASN A 99 -7.19 -6.65 11.13
C ASN A 99 -6.17 -7.76 10.73
N VAL A 100 -5.09 -7.39 10.06
CA VAL A 100 -4.09 -8.29 9.48
C VAL A 100 -2.86 -8.26 10.37
N VAL A 101 -2.26 -9.42 10.63
CA VAL A 101 -1.06 -9.54 11.48
C VAL A 101 0.21 -9.31 10.63
N GLY A 102 0.86 -8.16 10.77
CA GLY A 102 2.03 -7.75 9.97
C GLY A 102 1.67 -6.92 8.72
N VAL A 103 2.64 -6.76 7.80
CA VAL A 103 2.36 -6.20 6.46
C VAL A 103 2.10 -7.36 5.51
N GLU A 104 0.94 -7.41 4.87
CA GLU A 104 0.59 -8.44 3.87
C GLU A 104 1.05 -8.07 2.47
N VAL A 105 1.23 -9.07 1.60
CA VAL A 105 1.59 -8.87 0.19
C VAL A 105 0.59 -7.92 -0.48
N GLY A 106 1.09 -6.85 -1.10
CA GLY A 106 0.28 -5.84 -1.76
C GLY A 106 -0.28 -4.77 -0.82
N SER A 107 -0.08 -4.87 0.49
CA SER A 107 -0.58 -3.87 1.45
C SER A 107 0.44 -2.77 1.78
N ALA A 108 -0.06 -1.70 2.38
CA ALA A 108 0.73 -0.62 2.93
C ALA A 108 0.26 -0.29 4.36
N VAL A 109 1.19 0.07 5.23
CA VAL A 109 0.93 0.44 6.62
C VAL A 109 1.69 1.72 6.95
N ARG A 110 1.05 2.61 7.70
CA ARG A 110 1.67 3.84 8.17
C ARG A 110 2.44 3.59 9.46
N LEU A 111 3.73 3.94 9.50
CA LEU A 111 4.53 3.95 10.70
C LEU A 111 4.69 5.38 11.23
N PRO A 112 4.95 5.54 12.53
CA PRO A 112 5.35 6.83 13.10
C PRO A 112 6.60 7.39 12.41
N PRO A 113 6.72 8.73 12.29
CA PRO A 113 7.96 9.37 11.83
C PRO A 113 9.11 9.07 12.78
N ARG A 114 10.34 9.09 12.26
CA ARG A 114 11.55 8.73 13.02
C ARG A 114 12.54 9.88 13.05
N GLU A 115 12.79 10.43 14.23
CA GLU A 115 13.73 11.55 14.42
C GLU A 115 15.19 11.14 14.31
N THR A 116 15.48 9.84 14.45
CA THR A 116 16.82 9.27 14.31
C THR A 116 16.90 8.37 13.09
N ALA A 117 18.08 8.27 12.49
CA ALA A 117 18.35 7.33 11.40
C ALA A 117 18.12 5.88 11.88
N PRO A 118 17.27 5.08 11.21
CA PRO A 118 16.97 3.72 11.65
C PRO A 118 18.17 2.76 11.65
N GLY A 119 19.19 3.02 10.82
CA GLY A 119 20.37 2.15 10.67
C GLY A 119 20.05 0.92 9.83
N ARG A 120 20.69 -0.22 10.11
CA ARG A 120 20.39 -1.48 9.40
C ARG A 120 18.94 -1.91 9.63
N VAL A 121 18.29 -2.38 8.57
CA VAL A 121 16.90 -2.85 8.59
C VAL A 121 16.88 -4.36 8.47
N PHE A 122 16.30 -5.02 9.47
CA PHE A 122 16.14 -6.46 9.52
C PHE A 122 14.68 -6.84 9.34
N LEU A 123 14.42 -7.81 8.50
CA LEU A 123 13.10 -8.40 8.28
C LEU A 123 12.99 -9.71 9.04
N PHE A 124 11.84 -9.92 9.68
CA PHE A 124 11.44 -11.19 10.27
C PHE A 124 10.13 -11.64 9.62
N GLU A 125 10.06 -12.93 9.28
CA GLU A 125 8.80 -13.55 8.89
C GLU A 125 7.82 -13.50 10.06
N GLU A 126 6.64 -12.93 9.82
CA GLU A 126 5.69 -12.66 10.88
C GLU A 126 5.24 -13.96 11.57
N ALA A 127 4.99 -15.02 10.81
CA ALA A 127 4.55 -16.31 11.34
C ALA A 127 5.54 -16.94 12.33
N LEU A 128 6.86 -16.70 12.15
CA LEU A 128 7.90 -17.26 13.01
C LEU A 128 7.98 -16.56 14.37
N ILE A 129 7.67 -15.27 14.41
CA ILE A 129 7.76 -14.46 15.61
C ILE A 129 6.40 -14.20 16.28
N ARG A 130 5.27 -14.38 15.57
CA ARG A 130 3.91 -14.20 16.11
C ARG A 130 3.68 -14.87 17.46
N PRO A 131 4.07 -16.15 17.68
CA PRO A 131 3.80 -16.83 18.95
C PRO A 131 4.44 -16.16 20.18
N LEU A 132 5.45 -15.31 19.96
CA LEU A 132 6.18 -14.60 21.00
C LEU A 132 5.39 -13.41 21.58
N TYR A 133 4.29 -12.99 20.95
CA TYR A 133 3.56 -11.78 21.32
C TYR A 133 2.10 -12.08 21.64
N ALA A 134 1.74 -11.95 22.93
CA ALA A 134 0.36 -12.16 23.38
C ALA A 134 -0.67 -11.27 22.65
N ALA A 135 -0.30 -10.03 22.32
CA ALA A 135 -1.16 -9.10 21.59
C ALA A 135 -1.59 -9.60 20.20
N PHE A 136 -0.88 -10.59 19.63
CA PHE A 136 -1.18 -11.20 18.33
C PHE A 136 -1.64 -12.66 18.47
N GLY A 137 -2.17 -13.03 19.64
CA GLY A 137 -2.64 -14.39 19.92
C GLY A 137 -1.53 -15.39 20.27
N GLY A 138 -0.32 -14.92 20.52
CA GLY A 138 0.80 -15.74 21.02
C GLY A 138 0.68 -16.09 22.50
N THR A 139 1.62 -16.90 22.99
CA THR A 139 1.71 -17.30 24.41
C THR A 139 2.91 -16.69 25.11
N GLY A 140 3.68 -15.82 24.43
CA GLY A 140 4.84 -15.16 25.02
C GLY A 140 4.42 -14.23 26.16
N SER A 141 5.03 -14.43 27.34
CA SER A 141 4.83 -13.60 28.52
C SER A 141 5.78 -12.41 28.61
N GLU A 142 6.82 -12.38 27.78
CA GLU A 142 7.81 -11.32 27.73
C GLU A 142 7.64 -10.46 26.47
N GLU A 143 7.87 -9.16 26.59
CA GLU A 143 7.97 -8.27 25.43
C GLU A 143 9.28 -8.54 24.68
N TRP A 144 9.15 -9.06 23.46
CA TRP A 144 10.26 -9.31 22.54
C TRP A 144 10.55 -8.05 21.74
N THR A 145 11.59 -7.32 22.14
CA THR A 145 12.07 -6.16 21.37
C THR A 145 12.98 -6.59 20.22
N CYS A 146 13.23 -5.69 19.29
CA CYS A 146 14.18 -5.92 18.18
C CYS A 146 15.57 -6.31 18.68
N GLY A 147 16.06 -5.67 19.73
CA GLY A 147 17.33 -6.00 20.36
C GLY A 147 17.35 -7.42 20.95
N LYS A 148 16.24 -7.89 21.53
CA LYS A 148 16.14 -9.28 22.02
C LYS A 148 16.11 -10.29 20.87
N LEU A 149 15.34 -10.02 19.81
CA LEU A 149 15.28 -10.90 18.63
C LEU A 149 16.66 -11.03 17.97
N LEU A 150 17.35 -9.91 17.74
CA LEU A 150 18.64 -9.88 17.05
C LEU A 150 19.79 -10.48 17.89
N LYS A 151 19.67 -10.50 19.23
CA LYS A 151 20.66 -11.12 20.14
C LYS A 151 20.33 -12.56 20.50
N SER A 152 19.12 -13.03 20.20
CA SER A 152 18.65 -14.36 20.55
C SER A 152 19.30 -15.41 19.65
N PRO A 153 20.04 -16.41 20.19
CA PRO A 153 20.73 -17.42 19.39
C PRO A 153 19.81 -18.23 18.45
N THR A 154 18.53 -18.34 18.80
CA THR A 154 17.56 -19.10 17.99
C THR A 154 16.78 -18.24 17.01
N ARG A 155 16.94 -16.91 17.05
CA ARG A 155 16.13 -15.97 16.24
C ARG A 155 16.97 -15.04 15.40
N SER A 156 18.23 -14.77 15.77
CA SER A 156 19.15 -13.98 14.94
C SER A 156 19.30 -14.56 13.53
N ASP A 157 19.23 -15.89 13.42
CA ASP A 157 19.37 -16.60 12.14
C ASP A 157 18.12 -16.48 11.27
N ASP A 158 16.96 -16.15 11.86
CA ASP A 158 15.71 -15.87 11.14
C ASP A 158 15.70 -14.43 10.57
N ALA A 159 16.64 -13.58 10.97
CA ALA A 159 16.70 -12.17 10.57
C ALA A 159 17.31 -12.00 9.18
N ILE A 160 16.55 -11.39 8.26
CA ILE A 160 17.02 -11.08 6.91
C ILE A 160 17.42 -9.61 6.84
N LEU A 161 18.70 -9.32 6.59
CA LEU A 161 19.15 -7.94 6.37
C LEU A 161 18.62 -7.44 5.02
N LEU A 162 17.83 -6.36 5.04
CA LEU A 162 17.28 -5.72 3.84
C LEU A 162 18.17 -4.58 3.30
N GLY A 163 18.97 -3.95 4.16
CA GLY A 163 19.74 -2.77 3.81
C GLY A 163 19.95 -1.85 5.00
N SER A 164 20.25 -0.58 4.74
CA SER A 164 20.42 0.47 5.75
C SER A 164 19.62 1.72 5.38
N LEU A 165 19.11 2.41 6.41
CA LEU A 165 18.48 3.71 6.32
C LEU A 165 19.28 4.68 7.20
N ASP A 166 20.14 5.47 6.56
CA ASP A 166 21.14 6.30 7.25
C ASP A 166 20.68 7.74 7.54
N ALA A 167 19.46 8.08 7.11
CA ALA A 167 18.84 9.38 7.36
C ALA A 167 17.61 9.24 8.29
N PRO A 168 17.32 10.26 9.12
CA PRO A 168 16.03 10.35 9.81
C PRO A 168 14.85 10.32 8.84
N LEU A 169 13.72 9.76 9.28
CA LEU A 169 12.48 9.67 8.52
C LEU A 169 11.40 10.61 9.09
N SER A 170 11.81 11.74 9.65
CA SER A 170 10.90 12.72 10.26
C SER A 170 10.53 13.88 9.35
N GLN A 171 11.14 14.00 8.16
CA GLN A 171 10.92 15.10 7.24
C GLN A 171 10.21 14.64 5.96
N GLY A 172 8.98 15.10 5.77
CA GLY A 172 8.16 14.70 4.62
C GLY A 172 7.56 13.30 4.77
N VAL A 173 6.99 12.79 3.67
CA VAL A 173 6.37 11.47 3.62
C VAL A 173 7.31 10.49 2.95
N HIS A 174 7.86 9.56 3.71
CA HIS A 174 8.76 8.52 3.22
C HIS A 174 7.96 7.29 2.81
N LEU A 175 8.22 6.77 1.62
CA LEU A 175 7.72 5.50 1.13
C LEU A 175 8.82 4.46 1.26
N LEU A 176 8.72 3.61 2.28
CA LEU A 176 9.61 2.47 2.48
C LEU A 176 9.04 1.25 1.77
N VAL A 177 9.70 0.81 0.70
CA VAL A 177 9.23 -0.34 -0.09
C VAL A 177 10.13 -1.53 0.18
N VAL A 178 9.56 -2.60 0.73
CA VAL A 178 10.23 -3.90 0.79
C VAL A 178 9.88 -4.66 -0.48
N HIS A 179 10.90 -5.00 -1.28
CA HIS A 179 10.72 -5.67 -2.56
C HIS A 179 11.81 -6.71 -2.83
N GLY A 180 11.65 -7.47 -3.91
CA GLY A 180 12.52 -8.59 -4.27
C GLY A 180 11.95 -9.94 -3.83
N CYS A 181 12.82 -10.96 -3.83
CA CYS A 181 12.45 -12.33 -3.49
C CYS A 181 13.42 -12.95 -2.49
N PRO A 182 12.95 -13.84 -1.60
CA PRO A 182 13.84 -14.58 -0.73
C PRO A 182 14.66 -15.60 -1.52
N LYS A 183 15.63 -16.19 -0.83
CA LYS A 183 16.37 -17.35 -1.36
C LYS A 183 15.41 -18.51 -1.63
N SER A 184 15.58 -19.17 -2.77
CA SER A 184 14.84 -20.39 -3.08
C SER A 184 15.26 -21.53 -2.14
N THR A 185 14.28 -22.31 -1.69
CA THR A 185 14.49 -23.44 -0.78
C THR A 185 14.00 -24.73 -1.42
N ALA A 186 14.26 -25.88 -0.78
CA ALA A 186 13.69 -27.16 -1.22
C ALA A 186 12.15 -27.20 -1.19
N VAL A 187 11.52 -26.32 -0.40
CA VAL A 187 10.07 -26.25 -0.23
C VAL A 187 9.43 -25.30 -1.23
N ARG A 188 10.13 -24.22 -1.62
CA ARG A 188 9.65 -23.25 -2.60
C ARG A 188 10.78 -22.69 -3.44
N THR A 189 10.65 -22.90 -4.75
CA THR A 189 11.51 -22.27 -5.76
C THR A 189 10.82 -21.04 -6.31
N TYR A 190 11.56 -19.95 -6.44
CA TYR A 190 11.10 -18.74 -7.11
C TYR A 190 11.73 -18.62 -8.49
N THR A 191 11.04 -17.96 -9.40
CA THR A 191 11.47 -17.81 -10.79
C THR A 191 11.89 -16.37 -11.09
N ALA A 192 12.71 -16.18 -12.13
CA ALA A 192 13.04 -14.84 -12.64
C ALA A 192 11.79 -14.08 -13.15
N ALA A 193 10.72 -14.79 -13.52
CA ALA A 193 9.46 -14.16 -13.87
C ALA A 193 8.79 -13.50 -12.65
N GLU A 194 8.81 -14.16 -11.50
CA GLU A 194 8.26 -13.63 -10.25
C GLU A 194 9.17 -12.56 -9.62
N CYS A 195 10.48 -12.73 -9.75
CA CYS A 195 11.49 -11.99 -8.97
C CYS A 195 12.28 -10.97 -9.76
N GLY A 196 12.01 -10.84 -11.06
CA GLY A 196 12.77 -10.04 -12.00
C GLY A 196 13.95 -10.80 -12.60
N ALA A 197 14.40 -10.34 -13.78
CA ALA A 197 15.38 -11.01 -14.62
C ALA A 197 16.75 -11.23 -13.95
N ALA A 198 17.09 -10.43 -12.93
CA ALA A 198 18.36 -10.53 -12.19
C ALA A 198 18.36 -11.64 -11.13
N TYR A 199 17.22 -12.27 -10.84
CA TYR A 199 17.11 -13.30 -9.80
C TYR A 199 17.77 -14.62 -10.23
N SER A 200 18.68 -15.12 -9.40
CA SER A 200 19.49 -16.32 -9.65
C SER A 200 19.21 -17.47 -8.67
N GLY A 201 18.15 -17.37 -7.87
CA GLY A 201 17.85 -18.31 -6.78
C GLY A 201 18.35 -17.84 -5.40
N GLU A 202 19.21 -16.82 -5.36
CA GLU A 202 19.64 -16.15 -4.13
C GLU A 202 18.70 -15.00 -3.75
N SER A 203 18.70 -14.63 -2.47
CA SER A 203 17.84 -13.54 -1.97
C SER A 203 18.17 -12.22 -2.67
N THR A 204 17.14 -11.56 -3.17
CA THR A 204 17.16 -10.18 -3.67
C THR A 204 16.30 -9.25 -2.83
N LEU A 205 15.85 -9.71 -1.64
CA LEU A 205 15.08 -8.89 -0.71
C LEU A 205 15.89 -7.66 -0.32
N THR A 206 15.27 -6.50 -0.48
CA THR A 206 15.85 -5.21 -0.14
C THR A 206 14.75 -4.24 0.29
N ILE A 207 15.19 -3.14 0.90
CA ILE A 207 14.33 -2.00 1.22
C ILE A 207 14.82 -0.78 0.46
N SER A 208 13.88 -0.04 -0.14
CA SER A 208 14.14 1.28 -0.72
C SER A 208 13.36 2.34 0.02
N ASP A 209 13.94 3.55 0.09
CA ASP A 209 13.30 4.75 0.60
C ASP A 209 13.08 5.74 -0.55
N THR A 210 11.88 6.28 -0.62
CA THR A 210 11.51 7.31 -1.59
C THR A 210 10.71 8.39 -0.88
N VAL A 211 11.20 9.63 -0.92
CA VAL A 211 10.48 10.77 -0.35
C VAL A 211 9.42 11.22 -1.34
N LEU A 212 8.17 11.18 -0.90
CA LEU A 212 7.01 11.63 -1.66
C LEU A 212 6.88 13.15 -1.57
N GLN A 213 6.52 13.77 -2.69
CA GLN A 213 6.40 15.21 -2.79
C GLN A 213 4.93 15.64 -2.76
N GLY A 214 4.63 16.66 -1.95
CA GLY A 214 3.37 17.40 -2.05
C GLY A 214 3.39 18.35 -3.25
N THR A 215 2.23 18.85 -3.64
CA THR A 215 2.13 19.95 -4.62
C THR A 215 0.98 20.87 -4.29
N ALA A 216 1.10 22.15 -4.65
CA ALA A 216 0.01 23.10 -4.49
C ALA A 216 -1.22 22.67 -5.29
N ARG A 217 -2.38 22.65 -4.64
CA ARG A 217 -3.64 22.13 -5.17
C ARG A 217 -4.67 23.24 -5.38
N ALA A 218 -5.28 23.28 -6.57
CA ALA A 218 -6.47 24.08 -6.84
C ALA A 218 -7.74 23.35 -6.35
N SER A 219 -8.81 24.09 -6.01
CA SER A 219 -10.03 23.54 -5.39
C SER A 219 -10.78 22.52 -6.24
N ASP A 220 -10.64 22.60 -7.56
CA ASP A 220 -11.34 21.79 -8.57
C ASP A 220 -10.42 20.75 -9.24
N GLU A 221 -9.23 20.54 -8.68
CA GLU A 221 -8.26 19.59 -9.19
C GLU A 221 -7.95 18.48 -8.18
N LEU A 222 -7.57 17.33 -8.71
CA LEU A 222 -6.95 16.23 -7.97
C LEU A 222 -5.54 16.00 -8.52
N PRO A 223 -4.49 16.53 -7.88
CA PRO A 223 -3.11 16.23 -8.26
C PRO A 223 -2.77 14.78 -7.91
N VAL A 224 -2.18 14.07 -8.87
CA VAL A 224 -1.88 12.64 -8.74
C VAL A 224 -0.50 12.31 -9.28
N GLN A 225 0.25 11.51 -8.53
CA GLN A 225 1.47 10.85 -8.99
C GLN A 225 1.28 9.35 -9.05
N VAL A 226 2.04 8.65 -9.90
CA VAL A 226 2.00 7.19 -9.99
C VAL A 226 3.35 6.61 -9.61
N VAL A 227 3.36 5.63 -8.72
CA VAL A 227 4.52 4.83 -8.34
C VAL A 227 4.24 3.37 -8.69
N HIS A 228 5.08 2.80 -9.54
CA HIS A 228 4.97 1.41 -9.97
C HIS A 228 5.78 0.50 -9.04
N LEU A 229 5.09 -0.36 -8.30
CA LEU A 229 5.69 -1.26 -7.31
C LEU A 229 5.41 -2.75 -7.60
N SER A 230 4.76 -3.07 -8.72
CA SER A 230 4.40 -4.45 -9.09
C SER A 230 5.45 -5.07 -10.03
N GLN A 231 6.37 -5.86 -9.46
CA GLN A 231 7.31 -6.66 -10.25
C GLN A 231 6.58 -7.65 -11.18
N ALA A 232 5.46 -8.23 -10.72
CA ALA A 232 4.66 -9.17 -11.49
C ALA A 232 4.04 -8.50 -12.73
N LEU A 233 3.53 -7.26 -12.60
CA LEU A 233 3.02 -6.47 -13.71
C LEU A 233 4.13 -6.12 -14.71
N GLU A 234 5.30 -5.71 -14.22
CA GLU A 234 6.48 -5.41 -15.05
C GLU A 234 6.91 -6.63 -15.88
N THR A 235 6.94 -7.81 -15.27
CA THR A 235 7.20 -9.06 -15.99
C THR A 235 6.09 -9.35 -17.00
N ALA A 236 4.82 -9.25 -16.58
CA ALA A 236 3.66 -9.61 -17.40
C ALA A 236 3.51 -8.73 -18.65
N ARG A 237 3.88 -7.44 -18.56
CA ARG A 237 3.83 -6.53 -19.71
C ARG A 237 4.89 -6.82 -20.77
N GLN A 238 5.99 -7.50 -20.44
CA GLN A 238 7.05 -7.90 -21.38
C GLN A 238 7.54 -6.73 -22.26
N GLY A 239 7.76 -5.56 -21.65
CA GLY A 239 8.20 -4.34 -22.35
C GLY A 239 7.13 -3.62 -23.17
N LYS A 240 5.87 -4.07 -23.16
CA LYS A 240 4.74 -3.32 -23.73
C LYS A 240 4.47 -2.07 -22.91
N THR A 241 3.96 -1.02 -23.57
CA THR A 241 3.61 0.24 -22.93
C THR A 241 2.54 0.02 -21.87
N LEU A 242 2.87 0.44 -20.66
CA LEU A 242 1.98 0.48 -19.52
C LEU A 242 1.40 1.88 -19.40
N THR A 243 0.08 2.00 -19.29
CA THR A 243 -0.58 3.29 -19.09
C THR A 243 -1.45 3.25 -17.83
N VAL A 244 -1.43 4.36 -17.11
CA VAL A 244 -2.39 4.67 -16.05
C VAL A 244 -3.22 5.83 -16.54
N SER A 245 -4.54 5.67 -16.56
CA SER A 245 -5.49 6.68 -17.04
C SER A 245 -6.55 6.97 -15.99
N PHE A 246 -7.19 8.14 -16.06
CA PHE A 246 -8.24 8.57 -15.13
C PHE A 246 -9.47 9.09 -15.89
N GLY A 247 -10.66 8.74 -15.41
CA GLY A 247 -11.92 9.22 -15.96
C GLY A 247 -13.09 8.33 -15.58
N LYS A 248 -14.19 8.45 -16.34
CA LYS A 248 -15.37 7.61 -16.15
C LYS A 248 -15.05 6.16 -16.50
N LEU A 249 -15.34 5.23 -15.60
CA LEU A 249 -15.15 3.79 -15.81
C LEU A 249 -15.97 3.30 -17.01
N GLY A 250 -15.38 2.43 -17.83
CA GLY A 250 -15.93 2.04 -19.13
C GLY A 250 -16.05 3.15 -20.18
N GLY A 251 -15.59 4.37 -19.89
CA GLY A 251 -15.68 5.54 -20.76
C GLY A 251 -14.32 6.02 -21.30
N ALA A 252 -14.32 7.27 -21.79
CA ALA A 252 -13.10 7.98 -22.17
C ALA A 252 -12.31 8.38 -20.92
N MET A 253 -10.98 8.24 -21.00
CA MET A 253 -10.07 8.52 -19.90
C MET A 253 -8.86 9.34 -20.38
N LYS A 254 -8.37 10.23 -19.50
CA LYS A 254 -7.14 11.00 -19.69
C LYS A 254 -5.96 10.16 -19.21
N VAL A 255 -4.87 10.10 -19.98
CA VAL A 255 -3.63 9.45 -19.54
C VAL A 255 -2.99 10.27 -18.42
N VAL A 256 -2.67 9.59 -17.32
CA VAL A 256 -2.02 10.16 -16.11
C VAL A 256 -0.54 9.84 -16.11
N ALA A 257 -0.17 8.60 -16.46
CA ALA A 257 1.21 8.17 -16.57
C ALA A 257 1.39 7.15 -17.70
N THR A 258 2.55 7.18 -18.33
CA THR A 258 2.98 6.22 -19.35
C THR A 258 4.34 5.66 -18.94
N ASP A 259 4.45 4.33 -18.94
CA ASP A 259 5.63 3.56 -18.55
C ASP A 259 6.28 4.06 -17.23
N PRO A 260 5.51 4.15 -16.12
CA PRO A 260 6.10 4.51 -14.84
C PRO A 260 7.18 3.49 -14.46
N PRO A 261 8.40 3.95 -14.09
CA PRO A 261 9.52 3.05 -13.80
C PRO A 261 9.23 2.19 -12.57
N LEU A 262 9.49 0.88 -12.68
CA LEU A 262 9.37 -0.04 -11.55
C LEU A 262 10.35 0.35 -10.44
N PHE A 263 9.86 0.54 -9.22
CA PHE A 263 10.61 1.02 -8.05
C PHE A 263 11.35 2.35 -8.28
N GLY A 264 10.91 3.14 -9.27
CA GLY A 264 11.49 4.43 -9.58
C GLY A 264 10.84 5.57 -8.79
N GLN A 265 11.48 6.74 -8.86
CA GLN A 265 10.92 7.97 -8.31
C GLN A 265 9.63 8.35 -9.07
N PRO A 266 8.58 8.81 -8.37
CA PRO A 266 7.38 9.30 -9.03
C PRO A 266 7.71 10.49 -9.94
N ALA A 267 7.06 10.54 -11.11
CA ALA A 267 7.09 11.71 -11.97
C ALA A 267 6.36 12.91 -11.32
N ALA A 268 6.44 14.09 -11.94
CA ALA A 268 5.68 15.26 -11.50
C ALA A 268 4.16 14.95 -11.43
N PRO A 269 3.41 15.52 -10.46
CA PRO A 269 1.98 15.28 -10.35
C PRO A 269 1.20 15.75 -11.57
N GLU A 270 0.29 14.90 -12.06
CA GLU A 270 -0.68 15.26 -13.09
C GLU A 270 -1.93 15.84 -12.44
N ARG A 271 -2.44 16.94 -12.99
CA ARG A 271 -3.66 17.61 -12.50
C ARG A 271 -4.88 17.05 -13.21
N LEU A 272 -5.77 16.44 -12.42
CA LEU A 272 -6.99 15.83 -12.91
C LEU A 272 -8.17 16.75 -12.59
N ALA A 273 -9.02 17.01 -13.59
CA ALA A 273 -10.26 17.74 -13.37
C ALA A 273 -11.19 16.88 -12.50
N TYR A 274 -11.29 17.22 -11.22
CA TYR A 274 -12.06 16.47 -10.25
C TYR A 274 -12.35 17.33 -9.01
N ALA A 275 -13.63 17.62 -8.78
CA ALA A 275 -14.07 18.37 -7.62
C ALA A 275 -14.34 17.41 -6.44
N PRO A 276 -13.73 17.62 -5.25
CA PRO A 276 -13.91 16.73 -4.08
C PRO A 276 -15.34 16.67 -3.53
N ASP A 277 -16.22 17.59 -3.91
CA ASP A 277 -17.63 17.59 -3.54
C ASP A 277 -18.52 16.82 -4.53
N ALA A 278 -17.95 16.32 -5.64
CA ALA A 278 -18.62 15.50 -6.65
C ALA A 278 -18.86 14.06 -6.15
N THR A 279 -19.59 13.91 -5.05
CA THR A 279 -19.83 12.65 -4.34
C THR A 279 -20.47 11.56 -5.19
N ALA A 280 -21.34 11.94 -6.14
CA ALA A 280 -21.98 11.01 -7.06
C ALA A 280 -20.99 10.32 -8.01
N GLU A 281 -19.81 10.92 -8.23
CA GLU A 281 -18.82 10.40 -9.18
C GLU A 281 -17.88 9.35 -8.57
N TYR A 282 -17.78 9.24 -7.25
CA TYR A 282 -16.80 8.34 -6.60
C TYR A 282 -16.90 6.88 -7.02
N ALA A 283 -18.12 6.41 -7.30
CA ALA A 283 -18.37 5.04 -7.70
C ALA A 283 -18.11 4.79 -9.20
N THR A 284 -18.18 5.84 -10.02
CA THR A 284 -18.17 5.73 -11.50
C THR A 284 -16.95 6.35 -12.16
N THR A 285 -16.16 7.12 -11.42
CA THR A 285 -14.92 7.75 -11.86
C THR A 285 -13.76 7.11 -11.12
N GLY A 286 -12.64 6.90 -11.80
CA GLY A 286 -11.49 6.24 -11.21
C GLY A 286 -10.34 6.07 -12.18
N PHE A 287 -9.48 5.11 -11.86
CA PHE A 287 -8.26 4.84 -12.59
C PHE A 287 -8.36 3.54 -13.39
N ARG A 288 -7.69 3.50 -14.53
CA ARG A 288 -7.46 2.30 -15.32
C ARG A 288 -5.96 2.08 -15.47
N VAL A 289 -5.50 0.89 -15.11
CA VAL A 289 -4.16 0.38 -15.44
C VAL A 289 -4.31 -0.54 -16.64
N ALA A 290 -3.58 -0.27 -17.72
CA ALA A 290 -3.63 -1.08 -18.91
C ALA A 290 -2.26 -1.25 -19.56
N TYR A 291 -2.03 -2.42 -20.16
CA TYR A 291 -0.95 -2.62 -21.12
C TYR A 291 -1.43 -3.51 -22.27
N GLY A 292 -0.84 -3.33 -23.45
CA GLY A 292 -1.23 -4.03 -24.66
C GLY A 292 -0.20 -3.84 -25.77
N GLY A 293 -0.25 -4.68 -26.80
CA GLY A 293 0.52 -4.41 -28.02
C GLY A 293 -0.07 -3.17 -28.71
N GLY A 294 0.69 -2.56 -29.62
CA GLY A 294 0.30 -1.32 -30.32
C GLY A 294 -1.08 -1.39 -31.01
N ALA A 295 -1.45 -0.33 -31.73
CA ALA A 295 -2.81 -0.07 -32.26
C ALA A 295 -3.61 -1.27 -32.81
N ASP A 296 -2.96 -2.33 -33.28
CA ASP A 296 -3.56 -3.51 -33.90
C ASP A 296 -3.65 -4.78 -33.03
N ALA A 297 -3.05 -4.81 -31.83
CA ALA A 297 -2.89 -6.05 -31.03
C ALA A 297 -3.86 -6.20 -29.85
N GLY A 298 -4.72 -5.21 -29.61
CA GLY A 298 -5.67 -5.21 -28.50
C GLY A 298 -5.02 -5.04 -27.12
N THR A 299 -5.83 -4.59 -26.16
CA THR A 299 -5.43 -4.49 -24.75
C THR A 299 -5.32 -5.88 -24.13
N LEU A 300 -4.17 -6.21 -23.55
CA LEU A 300 -3.92 -7.53 -22.95
C LEU A 300 -4.33 -7.59 -21.47
N LEU A 301 -4.19 -6.48 -20.76
CA LEU A 301 -4.68 -6.29 -19.41
C LEU A 301 -5.37 -4.94 -19.31
N SER A 302 -6.52 -4.91 -18.65
CA SER A 302 -7.19 -3.68 -18.23
C SER A 302 -7.80 -3.90 -16.85
N VAL A 303 -7.25 -3.24 -15.84
CA VAL A 303 -7.79 -3.22 -14.47
C VAL A 303 -8.34 -1.84 -14.19
N GLU A 304 -9.61 -1.76 -13.81
CA GLU A 304 -10.29 -0.51 -13.45
C GLU A 304 -10.60 -0.49 -11.95
N GLN A 305 -10.36 0.65 -11.31
CA GLN A 305 -10.74 0.87 -9.92
C GLN A 305 -11.34 2.26 -9.74
N SER A 306 -12.55 2.30 -9.19
CA SER A 306 -13.22 3.54 -8.83
C SER A 306 -12.49 4.25 -7.69
N LEU A 307 -12.67 5.57 -7.57
CA LEU A 307 -12.18 6.34 -6.44
C LEU A 307 -12.69 5.76 -5.10
N ALA A 308 -13.95 5.33 -5.05
CA ALA A 308 -14.50 4.66 -3.87
C ALA A 308 -13.73 3.36 -3.53
N ARG A 309 -13.33 2.57 -4.53
CA ARG A 309 -12.55 1.34 -4.28
C ARG A 309 -11.12 1.67 -3.84
N VAL A 310 -10.47 2.65 -4.46
CA VAL A 310 -9.12 3.09 -4.07
C VAL A 310 -9.12 3.61 -2.64
N GLN A 311 -10.07 4.47 -2.28
CA GLN A 311 -10.21 4.96 -0.90
C GLN A 311 -10.51 3.82 0.07
N LYS A 312 -11.44 2.92 -0.24
CA LYS A 312 -11.75 1.76 0.63
C LYS A 312 -10.52 0.89 0.90
N LEU A 313 -9.63 0.72 -0.07
CA LEU A 313 -8.40 -0.06 0.09
C LEU A 313 -7.32 0.71 0.86
N SER A 314 -7.29 2.04 0.74
CA SER A 314 -6.23 2.88 1.31
C SER A 314 -6.54 3.35 2.74
N SER A 315 -7.81 3.70 3.00
CA SER A 315 -8.30 4.21 4.28
C SER A 315 -9.76 3.80 4.48
N PRO A 316 -10.05 2.53 4.84
CA PRO A 316 -11.42 1.98 4.83
C PRO A 316 -12.40 2.69 5.76
N ARG A 317 -11.92 3.46 6.75
CA ARG A 317 -12.76 4.20 7.71
C ARG A 317 -13.11 5.61 7.25
N ASP A 318 -12.37 6.17 6.30
CA ASP A 318 -12.66 7.50 5.82
C ASP A 318 -13.88 7.52 4.90
N LEU A 319 -14.54 8.67 4.83
CA LEU A 319 -15.54 8.93 3.80
C LEU A 319 -14.83 9.47 2.55
N PRO A 320 -15.20 9.04 1.33
CA PRO A 320 -14.56 9.51 0.09
C PRO A 320 -14.44 11.03 -0.02
N GLN A 321 -15.47 11.77 0.38
CA GLN A 321 -15.47 13.24 0.37
C GLN A 321 -14.34 13.83 1.22
N ASN A 322 -14.20 13.36 2.45
CA ASN A 322 -13.16 13.82 3.35
C ASN A 322 -11.79 13.38 2.86
N TYR A 323 -11.68 12.12 2.45
CA TYR A 323 -10.44 11.52 1.98
C TYR A 323 -9.83 12.31 0.82
N TYR A 324 -10.63 12.64 -0.21
CA TYR A 324 -10.17 13.33 -1.40
C TYR A 324 -10.10 14.86 -1.29
N ALA A 325 -10.62 15.45 -0.21
CA ALA A 325 -10.57 16.90 0.01
C ALA A 325 -9.29 17.37 0.71
N GLN A 326 -8.60 16.50 1.45
CA GLN A 326 -7.62 16.95 2.44
C GLN A 326 -6.17 17.01 1.94
N ALA A 327 -5.77 16.20 0.96
CA ALA A 327 -4.39 16.14 0.50
C ALA A 327 -4.08 17.20 -0.57
N SER A 328 -2.81 17.60 -0.65
CA SER A 328 -2.29 18.45 -1.71
C SER A 328 -1.86 17.61 -2.94
N ASN A 329 -1.54 16.33 -2.72
CA ASN A 329 -1.24 15.35 -3.76
C ASN A 329 -1.71 13.95 -3.34
N TYR A 330 -2.11 13.11 -4.30
CA TYR A 330 -2.36 11.68 -4.07
C TYR A 330 -1.35 10.85 -4.85
N VAL A 331 -0.48 10.13 -4.13
CA VAL A 331 0.46 9.21 -4.74
C VAL A 331 -0.21 7.84 -4.89
N LEU A 332 -0.48 7.44 -6.13
CA LEU A 332 -1.03 6.14 -6.47
C LEU A 332 0.06 5.08 -6.53
N LEU A 333 0.02 4.16 -5.57
CA LEU A 333 0.86 2.99 -5.52
C LEU A 333 0.19 1.87 -6.31
N MET A 334 0.87 1.37 -7.33
CA MET A 334 0.41 0.25 -8.14
C MET A 334 1.12 -1.03 -7.71
N LEU A 335 0.35 -1.94 -7.09
CA LEU A 335 0.82 -3.07 -6.29
C LEU A 335 0.04 -4.35 -6.63
N GLY A 336 0.61 -5.51 -6.30
CA GLY A 336 -0.04 -6.82 -6.49
C GLY A 336 0.29 -7.47 -7.84
N ASP A 337 -0.37 -8.58 -8.15
CA ASP A 337 -0.14 -9.42 -9.33
C ASP A 337 -1.36 -9.37 -10.26
N PRO A 338 -1.21 -9.08 -11.57
CA PRO A 338 -2.35 -9.10 -12.50
C PRO A 338 -2.96 -10.50 -12.72
N ALA A 339 -2.26 -11.57 -12.37
CA ALA A 339 -2.73 -12.95 -12.50
C ALA A 339 -2.18 -13.82 -11.36
N PRO A 340 -2.60 -13.56 -10.11
CA PRO A 340 -2.05 -14.23 -8.93
C PRO A 340 -2.30 -15.73 -8.99
N LYS A 341 -1.30 -16.50 -8.56
CA LYS A 341 -1.35 -17.97 -8.53
C LYS A 341 -1.07 -18.54 -7.15
N LEU A 342 -1.70 -19.68 -6.89
CA LEU A 342 -1.40 -20.57 -5.78
C LEU A 342 -0.08 -21.31 -6.04
N ALA A 343 0.49 -21.90 -4.99
CA ALA A 343 1.77 -22.61 -5.06
C ALA A 343 1.74 -23.84 -6.00
N ASP A 344 0.57 -24.43 -6.21
CA ASP A 344 0.34 -25.53 -7.15
C ASP A 344 0.07 -25.07 -8.60
N GLY A 345 0.10 -23.75 -8.84
CA GLY A 345 -0.18 -23.13 -10.14
C GLY A 345 -1.66 -22.86 -10.41
N GLY A 346 -2.56 -23.16 -9.46
CA GLY A 346 -3.97 -22.79 -9.51
C GLY A 346 -4.18 -21.28 -9.48
N VAL A 347 -5.37 -20.84 -9.90
CA VAL A 347 -5.79 -19.43 -9.77
C VAL A 347 -5.92 -19.11 -8.29
N ASP A 348 -5.35 -17.98 -7.87
CA ASP A 348 -5.57 -17.45 -6.52
C ASP A 348 -6.65 -16.37 -6.57
N ASP A 349 -7.80 -16.66 -5.98
CA ASP A 349 -8.94 -15.74 -5.93
C ASP A 349 -8.84 -14.73 -4.76
N ASP A 350 -7.72 -14.71 -4.01
CA ASP A 350 -7.49 -13.69 -2.99
C ASP A 350 -7.28 -12.30 -3.63
N GLU A 351 -8.34 -11.48 -3.59
CA GLU A 351 -8.34 -10.11 -4.11
C GLU A 351 -7.18 -9.26 -3.58
N ARG A 352 -6.62 -9.58 -2.40
CA ARG A 352 -5.51 -8.84 -1.80
C ARG A 352 -4.21 -9.01 -2.58
N ARG A 353 -4.04 -10.15 -3.25
CA ARG A 353 -2.88 -10.46 -4.08
C ARG A 353 -3.02 -9.96 -5.51
N GLY A 354 -4.24 -9.65 -5.95
CA GLY A 354 -4.53 -9.09 -7.27
C GLY A 354 -3.92 -7.69 -7.46
N LEU A 355 -3.73 -7.29 -8.71
CA LEU A 355 -3.29 -5.94 -9.06
C LEU A 355 -4.30 -4.90 -8.56
N HIS A 356 -3.83 -3.94 -7.77
CA HIS A 356 -4.64 -2.84 -7.28
C HIS A 356 -3.84 -1.55 -7.10
N LEU A 357 -4.57 -0.46 -6.91
CA LEU A 357 -4.12 0.89 -6.66
C LEU A 357 -4.47 1.29 -5.23
N LEU A 358 -3.44 1.68 -4.48
CA LEU A 358 -3.59 2.39 -3.20
C LEU A 358 -3.26 3.86 -3.44
N ALA A 359 -3.95 4.77 -2.77
CA ALA A 359 -3.63 6.19 -2.77
C ALA A 359 -2.99 6.56 -1.43
N VAL A 360 -1.88 7.28 -1.46
CA VAL A 360 -1.28 7.89 -0.27
C VAL A 360 -1.52 9.41 -0.36
N PRO A 361 -2.34 9.99 0.52
CA PRO A 361 -2.52 11.43 0.57
C PRO A 361 -1.29 12.10 1.19
N VAL A 362 -0.67 13.00 0.44
CA VAL A 362 0.49 13.78 0.88
C VAL A 362 0.07 15.23 1.03
N ILE A 363 0.47 15.86 2.14
CA ILE A 363 0.32 17.30 2.35
C ILE A 363 1.69 17.94 2.11
N GLU A 364 1.70 19.02 1.33
CA GLU A 364 2.87 19.88 1.19
C GLU A 364 3.22 20.51 2.54
N PRO A 365 4.44 20.35 3.05
CA PRO A 365 4.84 20.98 4.31
C PRO A 365 4.59 22.48 4.22
N ARG A 366 3.78 23.02 5.15
CA ARG A 366 3.67 24.47 5.25
C ARG A 366 5.01 25.00 5.73
N ASP A 367 5.62 25.91 4.97
CA ASP A 367 6.79 26.64 5.43
C ASP A 367 6.45 27.29 6.77
N ALA A 368 7.05 26.80 7.85
CA ALA A 368 6.78 27.25 9.23
C ALA A 368 7.28 28.69 9.50
N GLY A 369 7.53 29.50 8.46
CA GLY A 369 8.31 30.73 8.55
C GLY A 369 7.84 31.92 7.69
N ALA A 370 6.64 31.89 7.10
CA ALA A 370 6.15 33.02 6.31
C ALA A 370 5.10 33.92 7.03
N ASP A 371 4.80 33.67 8.32
CA ASP A 371 4.05 34.61 9.16
C ASP A 371 5.00 35.57 9.90
N SER A 372 5.73 36.37 9.13
CA SER A 372 6.26 37.66 9.62
C SER A 372 5.37 38.77 9.06
N GLY A 373 4.10 38.79 9.48
CA GLY A 373 3.25 39.95 9.28
C GLY A 373 3.88 41.16 9.97
N PRO A 374 4.03 42.32 9.30
CA PRO A 374 4.56 43.50 9.95
C PRO A 374 3.58 43.93 11.05
N ASP A 375 4.05 43.98 12.29
CA ASP A 375 3.38 44.69 13.37
C ASP A 375 3.13 46.12 12.89
N ALA A 376 1.88 46.40 12.51
CA ALA A 376 1.39 47.75 12.33
C ALA A 376 1.35 48.38 13.73
N GLY A 377 2.49 48.92 14.15
CA GLY A 377 2.62 49.75 15.33
C GLY A 377 1.61 50.88 15.26
N ALA A 378 0.51 50.72 15.98
CA ALA A 378 -0.44 51.78 16.25
C ALA A 378 0.28 52.87 17.03
N VAL A 379 0.63 53.95 16.33
CA VAL A 379 1.08 55.21 16.94
C VAL A 379 -0.11 55.77 17.71
N VAL A 380 -0.14 55.53 19.02
CA VAL A 380 -1.05 56.23 19.94
C VAL A 380 -0.53 57.66 20.08
N ALA A 381 -1.12 58.58 19.32
CA ALA A 381 -0.96 60.01 19.54
C ALA A 381 -1.61 60.36 20.89
N ALA A 382 -0.77 60.62 21.90
CA ALA A 382 -1.21 61.22 23.16
C ALA A 382 -1.59 62.69 22.90
N ALA A 383 -2.89 62.99 23.00
CA ALA A 383 -3.38 64.34 23.16
C ALA A 383 -3.06 64.81 24.58
N SER A 384 -2.15 65.77 24.72
CA SER A 384 -2.01 66.55 25.95
C SER A 384 -2.98 67.72 25.88
N ASP A 385 -4.00 67.70 26.74
CA ASP A 385 -4.85 68.87 26.99
C ASP A 385 -4.96 69.09 28.51
N GLY A 386 -4.60 70.31 28.92
CA GLY A 386 -5.00 71.07 30.11
C GLY A 386 -5.14 70.39 31.48
N GLY A 387 -4.24 70.78 32.39
CA GLY A 387 -4.39 70.70 33.85
C GLY A 387 -3.28 71.46 34.57
#